data_AF-X1U4M3-F1
#
_entry.id   AF-X1U4M3-F1
#
_cell.length_a   1.000
_cell.length_b   1.000
_cell.length_c   1.000
_cell.angle_alpha   90.00
_cell.angle_beta   90.00
_cell.angle_gamma   90.00
#
_symmetry.space_group_name_H-M   'P 1'
#
loop_
_entity.id
_entity.type
_entity.pdbx_description
1 polymer ?
#
loop_
_entity_poly.entity_id
_entity_poly.type
_entity_poly.pdbx_seq_one_letter_code
_entity_poly.pdbx_strand_id
1 'polypeptide(L)'
;LLFFSFHPGTAKISSLSQVFLLGHGLKDLDEDNFADRVALQIIIPDNPTAYELALASDIASRANFESLVIDFSLVKRESEMGKWENLENPIFIGTRIKEIQKLAAKKKIILPNLTKEQGLIFLFSYKNKKGLLLTAGSQHSLLQTGRAFFLRWPYFWEIWGREEGATYFTLEKDLSCFLKNDGIVFDQISITEALYEFFPITSPHETVKRLRFNRGELKNLRIHIDFHEKNQQEKAFHALQELRHQHKRGQMTDILTYPG
;
A
#
# COMPACT_ATOMS: atom_id res chain seq x y z
N LEU A 1 -28.27 3.06 -2.43
CA LEU A 1 -27.49 2.08 -3.20
C LEU A 1 -26.97 2.79 -4.44
N LEU A 2 -25.68 3.16 -4.43
CA LEU A 2 -25.00 3.74 -5.58
C LEU A 2 -24.37 2.59 -6.36
N PHE A 3 -24.87 2.33 -7.57
CA PHE A 3 -24.29 1.36 -8.49
C PHE A 3 -23.22 2.08 -9.32
N PHE A 4 -21.97 1.61 -9.22
CA PHE A 4 -20.90 2.02 -10.13
C PHE A 4 -20.68 0.89 -11.14
N SER A 5 -21.01 1.12 -12.41
CA SER A 5 -20.62 0.24 -13.50
C SER A 5 -19.16 0.51 -13.86
N PHE A 6 -18.27 -0.44 -13.58
CA PHE A 6 -16.89 -0.39 -14.08
C PHE A 6 -16.82 -1.05 -15.46
N HIS A 7 -16.29 -0.33 -16.44
CA HIS A 7 -15.89 -0.93 -17.73
C HIS A 7 -14.81 -2.00 -17.49
N PRO A 8 -14.65 -3.00 -18.38
CA PRO A 8 -13.56 -3.97 -18.33
C PRO A 8 -12.25 -3.30 -18.78
N GLY A 9 -11.77 -2.33 -18.00
CA GLY A 9 -10.43 -1.80 -18.08
C GLY A 9 -9.46 -2.80 -17.48
N THR A 10 -8.21 -2.80 -17.94
CA THR A 10 -7.12 -3.50 -17.26
C THR A 10 -7.14 -3.09 -15.79
N ALA A 11 -7.45 -4.03 -14.89
CA ALA A 11 -7.55 -3.75 -13.47
C ALA A 11 -6.17 -3.27 -13.02
N LYS A 12 -6.05 -1.98 -12.69
CA LYS A 12 -4.78 -1.29 -12.50
C LYS A 12 -4.78 -0.67 -11.12
N ILE A 13 -3.88 -1.13 -10.28
CA ILE A 13 -3.66 -0.53 -8.97
C ILE A 13 -2.89 0.78 -9.16
N SER A 14 -3.53 1.88 -8.76
CA SER A 14 -2.98 3.24 -8.84
C SER A 14 -2.74 3.88 -7.47
N SER A 15 -3.37 3.33 -6.43
CA SER A 15 -3.19 3.66 -5.02
C SER A 15 -3.08 2.38 -4.18
N LEU A 16 -2.37 2.42 -3.06
CA LEU A 16 -2.34 1.34 -2.07
C LEU A 16 -3.73 1.03 -1.48
N SER A 17 -4.67 1.98 -1.53
CA SER A 17 -6.08 1.75 -1.17
C SER A 17 -6.79 0.76 -2.10
N GLN A 18 -6.26 0.47 -3.28
CA GLN A 18 -6.95 -0.32 -4.32
C GLN A 18 -6.51 -1.79 -4.38
N VAL A 19 -5.61 -2.22 -3.50
CA VAL A 19 -4.94 -3.53 -3.61
C VAL A 19 -5.87 -4.72 -3.59
N PHE A 20 -6.92 -4.72 -2.77
CA PHE A 20 -7.97 -5.76 -2.79
C PHE A 20 -9.35 -5.18 -3.11
N LEU A 21 -9.38 -4.08 -3.88
CA LEU A 21 -10.65 -3.50 -4.33
C LEU A 21 -11.10 -4.16 -5.64
N LEU A 22 -12.41 -4.39 -5.78
CA LEU A 22 -13.03 -4.87 -7.00
C LEU A 22 -12.77 -3.90 -8.16
N GLY A 23 -12.44 -4.43 -9.35
CA GLY A 23 -11.99 -3.65 -10.51
C GLY A 23 -10.50 -3.28 -10.49
N HIS A 24 -9.77 -3.62 -9.43
CA HIS A 24 -8.33 -3.35 -9.30
C HIS A 24 -7.52 -4.62 -9.02
N GLY A 25 -7.33 -5.01 -7.76
CA GLY A 25 -6.65 -6.28 -7.44
C GLY A 25 -7.58 -7.49 -7.52
N LEU A 26 -8.88 -7.26 -7.61
CA LEU A 26 -9.91 -8.28 -7.78
C LEU A 26 -10.73 -7.96 -9.02
N LYS A 27 -11.34 -8.98 -9.61
CA LYS A 27 -12.26 -8.87 -10.74
C LYS A 27 -13.52 -9.66 -10.46
N ASP A 28 -14.57 -9.16 -11.08
CA ASP A 28 -15.89 -9.76 -11.23
C ASP A 28 -16.03 -9.99 -12.74
N LEU A 29 -15.97 -11.25 -13.18
CA LEU A 29 -16.03 -11.62 -14.59
C LEU A 29 -17.45 -11.88 -15.09
N ASP A 30 -18.40 -12.15 -14.18
CA ASP A 30 -19.80 -12.43 -14.52
C ASP A 30 -20.76 -11.26 -14.20
N GLU A 31 -20.23 -10.15 -13.68
CA GLU A 31 -20.88 -8.87 -13.41
C GLU A 31 -21.95 -8.93 -12.31
N ASP A 32 -21.79 -9.84 -11.34
CA ASP A 32 -22.71 -10.03 -10.22
C ASP A 32 -22.38 -9.19 -8.97
N ASN A 33 -21.30 -8.41 -9.02
CA ASN A 33 -20.66 -7.60 -7.98
C ASN A 33 -19.88 -8.39 -6.91
N PHE A 34 -19.59 -9.68 -7.14
CA PHE A 34 -18.70 -10.45 -6.30
C PHE A 34 -17.36 -10.72 -7.00
N ALA A 35 -16.28 -10.69 -6.23
CA ALA A 35 -14.96 -11.01 -6.76
C ALA A 35 -14.87 -12.52 -7.05
N ASP A 36 -14.70 -12.89 -8.31
CA ASP A 36 -14.54 -14.28 -8.76
C ASP A 36 -13.13 -14.56 -9.33
N ARG A 37 -12.29 -13.53 -9.46
CA ARG A 37 -10.89 -13.66 -9.84
C ARG A 37 -9.96 -12.71 -9.10
N VAL A 38 -8.86 -13.25 -8.57
CA VAL A 38 -7.72 -12.46 -8.10
C VAL A 38 -6.88 -11.97 -9.28
N ALA A 39 -6.72 -10.65 -9.41
CA ALA A 39 -5.95 -10.01 -10.46
C ALA A 39 -4.60 -9.50 -9.92
N LEU A 40 -3.86 -10.36 -9.21
CA LEU A 40 -2.55 -10.09 -8.61
C LEU A 40 -1.54 -11.17 -9.03
N GLN A 41 -0.27 -10.80 -9.18
CA GLN A 41 0.82 -11.75 -9.40
C GLN A 41 1.96 -11.50 -8.42
N ILE A 42 2.16 -12.41 -7.49
CA ILE A 42 3.17 -12.29 -6.44
C ILE A 42 4.48 -12.89 -6.96
N ILE A 43 5.49 -12.06 -7.14
CA ILE A 43 6.78 -12.46 -7.70
C ILE A 43 7.82 -12.56 -6.58
N ILE A 44 8.45 -13.72 -6.47
CA ILE A 44 9.55 -14.01 -5.54
C ILE A 44 10.83 -14.39 -6.29
N PRO A 45 12.03 -14.25 -5.68
CA PRO A 45 13.28 -14.74 -6.27
C PRO A 45 13.25 -16.25 -6.55
N ASP A 46 14.10 -16.72 -7.48
CA ASP A 46 14.20 -18.17 -7.79
C ASP A 46 14.63 -19.00 -6.56
N ASN A 47 15.45 -18.39 -5.71
CA ASN A 47 15.92 -18.95 -4.45
C ASN A 47 15.40 -18.09 -3.28
N PRO A 48 14.11 -18.22 -2.92
CA PRO A 48 13.49 -17.41 -1.89
C PRO A 48 14.02 -17.81 -0.51
N THR A 49 14.04 -16.85 0.40
CA THR A 49 14.28 -17.08 1.82
C THR A 49 12.99 -17.54 2.50
N ALA A 50 13.09 -18.12 3.69
CA ALA A 50 11.91 -18.50 4.47
C ALA A 50 10.98 -17.30 4.73
N TYR A 51 11.53 -16.10 4.91
CA TYR A 51 10.76 -14.88 5.13
C TYR A 51 9.99 -14.42 3.89
N GLU A 52 10.61 -14.44 2.71
CA GLU A 52 9.93 -14.08 1.46
C GLU A 52 8.86 -15.12 1.10
N LEU A 53 9.11 -16.41 1.35
CA LEU A 53 8.13 -17.47 1.12
C LEU A 53 6.94 -17.35 2.08
N ALA A 54 7.19 -17.13 3.37
CA ALA A 54 6.13 -16.90 4.35
C ALA A 54 5.29 -15.67 3.98
N LEU A 55 5.94 -14.58 3.57
CA LEU A 55 5.25 -13.38 3.13
C LEU A 55 4.42 -13.62 1.86
N ALA A 56 4.97 -14.32 0.86
CA ALA A 56 4.23 -14.68 -0.34
C ALA A 56 2.98 -15.50 -0.01
N SER A 57 3.11 -16.46 0.93
CA SER A 57 1.99 -17.25 1.43
C SER A 57 0.94 -16.38 2.13
N ASP A 58 1.35 -15.44 2.97
CA ASP A 58 0.44 -14.53 3.69
C ASP A 58 -0.35 -13.66 2.69
N ILE A 59 0.32 -13.10 1.68
CA ILE A 59 -0.32 -12.27 0.64
C ILE A 59 -1.27 -13.12 -0.21
N ALA A 60 -0.85 -14.30 -0.66
CA ALA A 60 -1.69 -15.18 -1.47
C ALA A 60 -2.93 -15.65 -0.70
N SER A 61 -2.77 -16.00 0.58
CA SER A 61 -3.88 -16.39 1.46
C SER A 61 -4.87 -15.24 1.61
N ARG A 62 -4.37 -14.00 1.82
CA ARG A 62 -5.24 -12.84 1.90
C ARG A 62 -5.96 -12.57 0.59
N ALA A 63 -5.27 -12.61 -0.54
CA ALA A 63 -5.88 -12.38 -1.85
C ALA A 63 -7.00 -13.39 -2.15
N ASN A 64 -6.76 -14.66 -1.85
CA ASN A 64 -7.78 -15.71 -1.99
C ASN A 64 -8.94 -15.56 -1.00
N PHE A 65 -8.71 -14.99 0.19
CA PHE A 65 -9.79 -14.70 1.14
C PHE A 65 -10.75 -13.63 0.62
N GLU A 66 -10.27 -12.69 -0.19
CA GLU A 66 -11.07 -11.60 -0.77
C GLU A 66 -11.83 -12.01 -2.04
N SER A 67 -11.69 -13.27 -2.49
CA SER A 67 -12.27 -13.81 -3.71
C SER A 67 -13.16 -15.02 -3.40
N LEU A 68 -14.23 -15.21 -4.18
CA LEU A 68 -15.08 -16.40 -4.12
C LEU A 68 -14.38 -17.64 -4.69
N VAL A 69 -13.33 -17.45 -5.50
CA VAL A 69 -12.55 -18.51 -6.12
C VAL A 69 -11.11 -18.46 -5.63
N ILE A 70 -10.55 -19.63 -5.32
CA ILE A 70 -9.16 -19.81 -4.93
C ILE A 70 -8.29 -19.93 -6.18
N ASP A 71 -7.26 -19.09 -6.28
CA ASP A 71 -6.19 -19.19 -7.27
C ASP A 71 -4.90 -19.71 -6.60
N PHE A 72 -4.44 -20.88 -7.03
CA PHE A 72 -3.20 -21.50 -6.56
C PHE A 72 -1.95 -21.05 -7.35
N SER A 73 -2.14 -20.26 -8.41
CA SER A 73 -1.09 -19.81 -9.33
C SER A 73 -0.61 -18.37 -9.09
N LEU A 74 -1.06 -17.76 -7.98
CA LEU A 74 -0.75 -16.37 -7.62
C LEU A 74 0.74 -16.12 -7.40
N VAL A 75 1.44 -17.08 -6.81
CA VAL A 75 2.87 -16.95 -6.50
C VAL A 75 3.70 -17.53 -7.62
N LYS A 76 4.60 -16.73 -8.17
CA LYS A 76 5.52 -17.11 -9.26
C LYS A 76 6.95 -16.79 -8.85
N ARG A 77 7.87 -17.70 -9.19
CA ARG A 77 9.30 -17.39 -9.17
C ARG A 77 9.63 -16.42 -10.30
N GLU A 78 10.71 -15.66 -10.13
CA GLU A 78 11.15 -14.70 -11.15
C GLU A 78 11.46 -15.36 -12.51
N SER A 79 11.85 -16.65 -12.54
CA SER A 79 12.05 -17.41 -13.78
C SER A 79 10.74 -17.83 -14.46
N GLU A 80 9.65 -17.95 -13.70
CA GLU A 80 8.30 -18.25 -14.18
C GLU A 80 7.55 -16.97 -14.57
N MET A 81 8.11 -15.82 -14.23
CA MET A 81 7.59 -14.52 -14.59
C MET A 81 7.66 -14.34 -16.11
N GLY A 82 6.50 -14.07 -16.71
CA GLY A 82 6.44 -13.67 -18.11
C GLY A 82 7.08 -12.30 -18.36
N LYS A 83 6.93 -11.78 -19.57
CA LYS A 83 7.36 -10.41 -19.89
C LYS A 83 6.63 -9.41 -19.00
N TRP A 84 7.35 -8.36 -18.56
CA TRP A 84 6.83 -7.27 -17.73
C TRP A 84 5.47 -6.74 -18.24
N GLU A 85 5.38 -6.53 -19.55
CA GLU A 85 4.22 -5.99 -20.25
C GLU A 85 2.96 -6.87 -20.12
N ASN A 86 3.11 -8.15 -19.73
CA ASN A 86 2.01 -9.11 -19.59
C ASN A 86 1.59 -9.38 -18.13
N LEU A 87 2.38 -8.96 -17.13
CA LEU A 87 2.07 -9.19 -15.71
C LEU A 87 0.83 -8.42 -15.21
N GLU A 88 -0.17 -9.08 -14.68
CA GLU A 88 -1.31 -8.37 -14.09
C GLU A 88 -1.00 -7.99 -12.64
N ASN A 89 -1.10 -6.70 -12.31
CA ASN A 89 -0.74 -6.09 -11.00
C ASN A 89 0.36 -6.84 -10.23
N PRO A 90 1.61 -6.82 -10.73
CA PRO A 90 2.67 -7.58 -10.09
C PRO A 90 3.05 -6.99 -8.73
N ILE A 91 3.21 -7.86 -7.74
CA ILE A 91 3.70 -7.57 -6.40
C ILE A 91 5.06 -8.25 -6.24
N PHE A 92 6.13 -7.47 -6.17
CA PHE A 92 7.49 -7.95 -6.02
C PHE A 92 7.88 -8.01 -4.55
N ILE A 93 8.36 -9.16 -4.09
CA ILE A 93 8.82 -9.35 -2.71
C ILE A 93 10.35 -9.31 -2.67
N GLY A 94 10.88 -8.23 -2.10
CA GLY A 94 12.31 -8.04 -1.91
C GLY A 94 13.03 -7.50 -3.15
N THR A 95 14.28 -7.09 -2.94
CA THR A 95 15.15 -6.46 -3.95
C THR A 95 16.12 -7.46 -4.61
N ARG A 96 16.00 -8.76 -4.29
CA ARG A 96 16.85 -9.83 -4.84
C ARG A 96 16.37 -10.36 -6.20
N ILE A 97 15.23 -9.85 -6.68
CA ILE A 97 14.66 -10.19 -7.99
C ILE A 97 15.48 -9.50 -9.09
N LYS A 98 15.98 -10.26 -10.05
CA LYS A 98 16.90 -9.81 -11.11
C LYS A 98 16.33 -8.64 -11.89
N GLU A 99 15.04 -8.64 -12.18
CA GLU A 99 14.41 -7.54 -12.93
C GLU A 99 14.38 -6.24 -12.12
N ILE A 100 14.06 -6.31 -10.82
CA ILE A 100 14.11 -5.16 -9.90
C ILE A 100 15.55 -4.61 -9.81
N GLN A 101 16.55 -5.48 -9.70
CA GLN A 101 17.96 -5.08 -9.69
C GLN A 101 18.37 -4.38 -10.99
N LYS A 102 17.96 -4.90 -12.15
CA LYS A 102 18.21 -4.26 -13.46
C LYS A 102 17.55 -2.88 -13.56
N LEU A 103 16.30 -2.75 -13.10
CA LEU A 103 15.58 -1.48 -13.11
C LEU A 103 16.25 -0.45 -12.19
N ALA A 104 16.70 -0.88 -11.01
CA ALA A 104 17.42 -0.03 -10.06
C ALA A 104 18.78 0.40 -10.63
N ALA A 105 19.55 -0.52 -11.23
CA ALA A 105 20.84 -0.22 -11.85
C ALA A 105 20.72 0.79 -13.00
N LYS A 106 19.62 0.73 -13.76
CA LYS A 106 19.29 1.68 -14.84
C LYS A 106 18.63 2.97 -14.33
N LYS A 107 18.53 3.17 -13.01
CA LYS A 107 17.84 4.30 -12.36
C LYS A 107 16.39 4.48 -12.85
N LYS A 108 15.71 3.40 -13.22
CA LYS A 108 14.30 3.38 -13.63
C LYS A 108 13.36 3.25 -12.43
N ILE A 109 13.86 2.69 -11.34
CA ILE A 109 13.25 2.74 -10.01
C ILE A 109 14.30 3.23 -9.02
N ILE A 110 13.86 3.92 -7.98
CA ILE A 110 14.72 4.40 -6.90
C ILE A 110 14.44 3.53 -5.68
N LEU A 111 15.44 2.74 -5.26
CA LEU A 111 15.33 1.95 -4.04
C LEU A 111 15.71 2.83 -2.84
N PRO A 112 14.86 2.94 -1.81
CA PRO A 112 15.17 3.72 -0.62
C PRO A 112 16.30 3.07 0.18
N ASN A 113 17.07 3.89 0.90
CA ASN A 113 17.96 3.38 1.93
C ASN A 113 17.17 3.21 3.24
N LEU A 114 16.97 1.96 3.66
CA LEU A 114 16.16 1.62 4.84
C LEU A 114 17.05 1.08 5.96
N THR A 115 16.75 1.46 7.21
CA THR A 115 17.38 0.82 8.37
C THR A 115 16.90 -0.63 8.52
N LYS A 116 17.58 -1.42 9.35
CA LYS A 116 17.22 -2.84 9.57
C LYS A 116 15.80 -2.99 10.12
N GLU A 117 15.33 -1.97 10.83
CA GLU A 117 14.03 -1.84 11.49
C GLU A 117 12.95 -1.25 10.57
N GLN A 118 13.28 -0.91 9.33
CA GLN A 118 12.34 -0.28 8.40
C GLN A 118 11.98 -1.22 7.26
N GLY A 119 10.74 -1.11 6.81
CA GLY A 119 10.29 -1.66 5.54
C GLY A 119 9.28 -0.75 4.85
N LEU A 120 9.26 -0.85 3.53
CA LEU A 120 8.50 0.02 2.64
C LEU A 120 7.71 -0.84 1.66
N ILE A 121 6.46 -0.45 1.46
CA ILE A 121 5.67 -0.88 0.31
C ILE A 121 5.41 0.34 -0.55
N PHE A 122 5.69 0.25 -1.84
CA PHE A 122 5.42 1.35 -2.74
C PHE A 122 5.02 0.92 -4.14
N LEU A 123 4.23 1.77 -4.77
CA LEU A 123 3.90 1.71 -6.18
C LEU A 123 5.04 2.31 -7.01
N PHE A 124 5.44 1.60 -8.05
CA PHE A 124 6.36 2.11 -9.06
C PHE A 124 5.78 1.90 -10.46
N SER A 125 6.26 2.68 -11.42
CA SER A 125 5.83 2.60 -12.82
C SER A 125 7.03 2.38 -13.73
N TYR A 126 6.92 1.39 -14.63
CA TYR A 126 7.90 1.15 -15.67
C TYR A 126 7.16 0.80 -16.97
N LYS A 127 7.53 1.44 -18.10
CA LYS A 127 6.86 1.28 -19.40
C LYS A 127 5.32 1.38 -19.30
N ASN A 128 4.82 2.43 -18.64
CA ASN A 128 3.39 2.70 -18.40
C ASN A 128 2.63 1.65 -17.56
N LYS A 129 3.36 0.69 -16.98
CA LYS A 129 2.80 -0.36 -16.16
C LYS A 129 3.19 -0.19 -14.71
N LYS A 130 2.22 -0.28 -13.81
CA LYS A 130 2.42 -0.16 -12.38
C LYS A 130 2.70 -1.53 -11.77
N GLY A 131 3.52 -1.54 -10.72
CA GLY A 131 3.76 -2.70 -9.87
C GLY A 131 3.93 -2.24 -8.43
N LEU A 132 3.75 -3.15 -7.48
CA LEU A 132 4.05 -2.94 -6.08
C LEU A 132 5.40 -3.58 -5.77
N LEU A 133 6.25 -2.88 -5.03
CA LEU A 133 7.49 -3.44 -4.50
C LEU A 133 7.48 -3.39 -2.98
N LEU A 134 7.77 -4.53 -2.36
CA LEU A 134 8.05 -4.65 -0.94
C LEU A 134 9.56 -4.75 -0.74
N THR A 135 10.10 -3.86 0.08
CA THR A 135 11.53 -3.85 0.43
C THR A 135 11.71 -3.50 1.90
N ALA A 136 12.82 -3.94 2.50
CA ALA A 136 13.14 -3.66 3.89
C ALA A 136 14.65 -3.72 4.12
N GLY A 137 15.13 -3.09 5.20
CA GLY A 137 16.55 -3.18 5.57
C GLY A 137 16.93 -4.50 6.23
N SER A 138 15.97 -5.38 6.53
CA SER A 138 16.22 -6.76 6.99
C SER A 138 15.11 -7.72 6.55
N GLN A 139 15.38 -9.02 6.56
CA GLN A 139 14.38 -10.05 6.25
C GLN A 139 13.23 -10.08 7.27
N HIS A 140 13.52 -9.78 8.54
CA HIS A 140 12.52 -9.72 9.59
C HIS A 140 11.54 -8.57 9.34
N SER A 141 12.06 -7.37 9.10
CA SER A 141 11.25 -6.18 8.78
C SER A 141 10.51 -6.32 7.46
N LEU A 142 11.03 -7.09 6.49
CA LEU A 142 10.31 -7.41 5.25
C LEU A 142 9.01 -8.16 5.56
N LEU A 143 9.10 -9.25 6.32
CA LEU A 143 7.94 -10.06 6.71
C LEU A 143 6.95 -9.23 7.55
N GLN A 144 7.45 -8.47 8.53
CA GLN A 144 6.61 -7.63 9.37
C GLN A 144 5.89 -6.54 8.58
N THR A 145 6.57 -5.90 7.62
CA THR A 145 5.99 -4.88 6.73
C THR A 145 4.85 -5.44 5.91
N GLY A 146 5.08 -6.58 5.26
CA GLY A 146 4.06 -7.19 4.44
C GLY A 146 2.85 -7.64 5.25
N ARG A 147 3.05 -8.19 6.46
CA ARG A 147 1.96 -8.51 7.37
C ARG A 147 1.20 -7.27 7.84
N ALA A 148 1.94 -6.23 8.24
CA ALA A 148 1.37 -4.97 8.71
C ALA A 148 0.52 -4.28 7.65
N PHE A 149 0.86 -4.42 6.36
CA PHE A 149 0.06 -3.88 5.28
C PHE A 149 -1.05 -4.83 4.82
N PHE A 150 -0.69 -6.00 4.28
CA PHE A 150 -1.66 -6.85 3.57
C PHE A 150 -2.67 -7.50 4.52
N LEU A 151 -2.26 -7.94 5.70
CA LEU A 151 -3.18 -8.60 6.64
C LEU A 151 -4.09 -7.59 7.35
N ARG A 152 -3.67 -6.33 7.47
CA ARG A 152 -4.46 -5.25 8.07
C ARG A 152 -5.28 -4.47 7.05
N TRP A 153 -4.99 -4.60 5.75
CA TRP A 153 -5.71 -3.88 4.71
C TRP A 153 -7.23 -4.06 4.88
N PRO A 154 -8.03 -2.97 4.78
CA PRO A 154 -7.67 -1.61 4.36
C PRO A 154 -7.23 -0.65 5.49
N TYR A 155 -6.90 -1.15 6.67
CA TYR A 155 -6.62 -0.34 7.86
C TYR A 155 -5.14 -0.01 8.01
N PHE A 156 -4.83 1.17 8.57
CA PHE A 156 -3.46 1.58 8.87
C PHE A 156 -2.86 0.83 10.07
N TRP A 157 -3.71 0.57 11.06
CA TRP A 157 -3.34 0.05 12.37
C TRP A 157 -4.06 -1.27 12.65
N GLU A 158 -3.73 -1.89 13.79
CA GLU A 158 -4.55 -2.99 14.30
C GLU A 158 -5.89 -2.45 14.79
N ILE A 159 -6.97 -3.11 14.35
CA ILE A 159 -8.33 -2.71 14.65
C ILE A 159 -8.76 -3.40 15.94
N TRP A 160 -9.26 -2.62 16.89
CA TRP A 160 -9.95 -3.14 18.07
C TRP A 160 -11.45 -2.88 17.90
N GLY A 161 -12.18 -3.83 17.31
CA GLY A 161 -13.61 -3.69 17.04
C GLY A 161 -13.96 -3.85 15.56
N ARG A 162 -15.27 -3.88 15.22
CA ARG A 162 -15.74 -4.14 13.85
C ARG A 162 -15.94 -2.88 13.00
N GLU A 163 -15.99 -1.70 13.61
CA GLU A 163 -16.41 -0.46 12.93
C GLU A 163 -15.47 0.74 13.16
N GLU A 164 -14.41 0.59 13.96
CA GLU A 164 -13.55 1.70 14.37
C GLU A 164 -12.12 1.49 13.87
N GLY A 165 -11.68 2.27 12.89
CA GLY A 165 -10.29 2.25 12.45
C GLY A 165 -10.02 3.15 11.23
N ALA A 166 -8.89 3.85 11.24
CA ALA A 166 -8.46 4.65 10.10
C ALA A 166 -8.02 3.73 8.95
N THR A 167 -8.53 4.00 7.76
CA THR A 167 -8.26 3.23 6.54
C THR A 167 -7.60 4.09 5.47
N TYR A 168 -6.99 3.42 4.48
CA TYR A 168 -6.52 4.07 3.26
C TYR A 168 -7.66 4.84 2.56
N PHE A 169 -8.88 4.31 2.57
CA PHE A 169 -10.05 4.95 1.96
C PHE A 169 -10.49 6.22 2.71
N THR A 170 -10.53 6.17 4.03
CA THR A 170 -10.91 7.33 4.85
C THR A 170 -9.91 8.46 4.66
N LEU A 171 -8.61 8.17 4.61
CA LEU A 171 -7.59 9.20 4.35
C LEU A 171 -7.75 9.87 2.98
N GLU A 172 -7.94 9.10 1.91
CA GLU A 172 -8.16 9.67 0.57
C GLU A 172 -9.43 10.53 0.54
N LYS A 173 -10.50 10.08 1.21
CA LYS A 173 -11.75 10.82 1.32
C LYS A 173 -11.58 12.11 2.12
N ASP A 174 -10.97 12.06 3.30
CA ASP A 174 -10.80 13.22 4.18
C ASP A 174 -9.91 14.27 3.52
N LEU A 175 -8.84 13.85 2.84
CA LEU A 175 -7.97 14.75 2.09
C LEU A 175 -8.71 15.38 0.90
N SER A 176 -9.53 14.60 0.19
CA SER A 176 -10.40 15.13 -0.87
C SER A 176 -11.36 16.18 -0.32
N CYS A 177 -12.02 15.89 0.81
CA CYS A 177 -12.95 16.83 1.45
C CYS A 177 -12.24 18.11 1.89
N PHE A 178 -11.08 17.99 2.55
CA PHE A 178 -10.26 19.12 2.98
C PHE A 178 -9.91 20.05 1.82
N LEU A 179 -9.36 19.49 0.73
CA LEU A 179 -8.97 20.29 -0.44
C LEU A 179 -10.17 20.93 -1.13
N LYS A 180 -11.28 20.20 -1.28
CA LYS A 180 -12.51 20.73 -1.90
C LYS A 180 -13.14 21.86 -1.08
N ASN A 181 -13.11 21.76 0.24
CA ASN A 181 -13.61 22.81 1.13
C ASN A 181 -12.83 24.12 0.98
N ASP A 182 -11.53 24.03 0.67
CA ASP A 182 -10.67 25.18 0.35
C ASP A 182 -10.78 25.62 -1.13
N GLY A 183 -11.74 25.08 -1.88
CA GLY A 183 -11.97 25.42 -3.28
C GLY A 183 -10.88 24.93 -4.25
N ILE A 184 -10.09 23.93 -3.83
CA ILE A 184 -8.99 23.38 -4.63
C ILE A 184 -9.52 22.28 -5.54
N VAL A 185 -9.18 22.39 -6.82
CA VAL A 185 -9.54 21.39 -7.85
C VAL A 185 -8.34 20.50 -8.14
N PHE A 186 -8.54 19.19 -8.10
CA PHE A 186 -7.53 18.17 -8.37
C PHE A 186 -8.18 17.01 -9.15
N ASP A 187 -7.37 16.25 -9.88
CA ASP A 187 -7.82 15.16 -10.74
C ASP A 187 -7.91 13.85 -9.96
N GLN A 188 -6.85 13.51 -9.21
CA GLN A 188 -6.74 12.26 -8.49
C GLN A 188 -5.90 12.42 -7.22
N ILE A 189 -6.28 11.68 -6.17
CA ILE A 189 -5.46 11.45 -4.97
C ILE A 189 -5.11 9.96 -4.94
N SER A 190 -3.86 9.64 -4.66
CA SER A 190 -3.41 8.25 -4.52
C SER A 190 -2.35 8.11 -3.43
N ILE A 191 -2.47 7.10 -2.59
CA ILE A 191 -1.44 6.72 -1.63
C ILE A 191 -0.44 5.83 -2.35
N THR A 192 0.80 6.28 -2.50
CA THR A 192 1.81 5.61 -3.33
C THR A 192 2.84 4.85 -2.52
N GLU A 193 3.09 5.23 -1.27
CA GLU A 193 4.08 4.59 -0.41
C GLU A 193 3.59 4.48 1.03
N ALA A 194 3.93 3.37 1.69
CA ALA A 194 3.71 3.13 3.12
C ALA A 194 5.00 2.63 3.77
N LEU A 195 5.63 3.48 4.59
CA LEU A 195 6.85 3.21 5.33
C LEU A 195 6.49 2.78 6.75
N TYR A 196 7.01 1.63 7.16
CA TYR A 196 6.86 1.07 8.50
C TYR A 196 8.20 1.10 9.23
N GLU A 197 8.14 1.30 10.54
CA GLU A 197 9.30 1.21 11.44
C GLU A 197 8.97 0.32 12.65
N PHE A 198 9.88 -0.60 12.95
CA PHE A 198 9.70 -1.66 13.95
C PHE A 198 10.75 -1.50 15.05
N PHE A 199 10.32 -1.10 16.25
CA PHE A 199 11.26 -0.93 17.36
C PHE A 199 11.66 -2.28 17.98
N PRO A 200 12.96 -2.50 18.27
CA PRO A 200 13.43 -3.71 18.94
C PRO A 200 12.93 -3.78 20.38
N ILE A 201 12.65 -5.00 20.86
CA ILE A 201 12.27 -5.23 22.25
C ILE A 201 13.54 -5.21 23.10
N THR A 202 13.75 -4.14 23.87
CA THR A 202 14.98 -3.94 24.65
C THR A 202 14.91 -4.45 26.09
N SER A 203 13.76 -4.91 26.61
CA SER A 203 13.70 -5.49 27.97
C SER A 203 12.58 -6.53 28.19
N PRO A 204 12.86 -7.62 28.94
CA PRO A 204 11.83 -8.55 29.45
C PRO A 204 10.92 -7.95 30.52
N HIS A 205 11.30 -6.83 31.15
CA HIS A 205 10.62 -6.22 32.30
C HIS A 205 9.67 -5.06 31.94
N GLU A 206 9.49 -4.73 30.67
CA GLU A 206 8.51 -3.73 30.20
C GLU A 206 7.05 -4.24 30.24
N THR A 207 6.74 -5.16 31.14
CA THR A 207 5.44 -5.84 31.22
C THR A 207 4.31 -4.96 31.76
N VAL A 208 4.62 -3.84 32.43
CA VAL A 208 3.60 -2.97 33.04
C VAL A 208 3.24 -1.76 32.16
N LYS A 209 4.09 -1.37 31.18
CA LYS A 209 3.73 -0.38 30.14
C LYS A 209 3.12 -1.03 28.89
N ARG A 210 2.82 -2.34 28.95
CA ARG A 210 2.50 -3.22 27.83
C ARG A 210 1.01 -3.30 27.49
N LEU A 211 0.35 -2.15 27.45
CA LEU A 211 -0.81 -1.93 26.58
C LEU A 211 -0.39 -1.30 25.24
N ARG A 212 0.91 -1.38 24.88
CA ARG A 212 1.38 -1.03 23.53
C ARG A 212 1.40 -2.28 22.67
N PHE A 213 0.27 -2.55 22.04
CA PHE A 213 0.08 -3.62 21.05
C PHE A 213 0.64 -3.25 19.67
N ASN A 214 1.00 -1.99 19.44
CA ASN A 214 1.56 -1.50 18.18
C ASN A 214 3.02 -1.95 17.99
N ARG A 215 3.22 -3.12 17.38
CA ARG A 215 4.57 -3.60 16.97
C ARG A 215 4.81 -3.50 15.47
N GLY A 216 4.32 -2.42 14.87
CA GLY A 216 4.52 -2.13 13.45
C GLY A 216 3.77 -0.88 13.11
N GLU A 217 4.35 0.26 13.47
CA GLU A 217 3.74 1.57 13.27
C GLU A 217 4.04 2.03 11.85
N LEU A 218 2.97 2.44 11.17
CA LEU A 218 3.07 3.17 9.92
C LEU A 218 3.73 4.51 10.23
N LYS A 219 5.01 4.64 9.87
CA LYS A 219 5.82 5.82 10.16
C LYS A 219 5.45 6.98 9.22
N ASN A 220 5.32 6.68 7.93
CA ASN A 220 4.99 7.68 6.91
C ASN A 220 4.14 7.07 5.81
N LEU A 221 3.21 7.87 5.29
CA LEU A 221 2.56 7.66 4.01
C LEU A 221 3.05 8.70 3.01
N ARG A 222 3.26 8.29 1.76
CA ARG A 222 3.40 9.22 0.65
C ARG A 222 2.12 9.24 -0.14
N ILE A 223 1.59 10.45 -0.32
CA ILE A 223 0.40 10.73 -1.12
C ILE A 223 0.83 11.48 -2.37
N HIS A 224 0.28 11.10 -3.51
CA HIS A 224 0.41 11.79 -4.77
C HIS A 224 -0.94 12.39 -5.14
N ILE A 225 -0.92 13.66 -5.56
CA ILE A 225 -2.10 14.40 -5.97
C ILE A 225 -1.83 14.97 -7.34
N ASP A 226 -2.68 14.62 -8.30
CA ASP A 226 -2.61 15.09 -9.68
C ASP A 226 -3.44 16.38 -9.81
N PHE A 227 -2.83 17.40 -10.44
CA PHE A 227 -3.46 18.69 -10.68
C PHE A 227 -3.35 19.04 -12.16
N HIS A 228 -4.45 19.54 -12.73
CA HIS A 228 -4.46 20.10 -14.08
C HIS A 228 -3.68 21.42 -14.16
N GLU A 229 -3.77 22.25 -13.13
CA GLU A 229 -3.19 23.59 -13.09
C GLU A 229 -2.17 23.75 -11.95
N LYS A 230 -1.03 24.36 -12.26
CA LYS A 230 0.03 24.64 -11.28
C LYS A 230 -0.45 25.54 -10.12
N ASN A 231 -1.36 26.47 -10.40
CA ASN A 231 -1.94 27.35 -9.37
C ASN A 231 -2.69 26.53 -8.30
N GLN A 232 -3.43 25.49 -8.70
CA GLN A 232 -4.14 24.60 -7.77
C GLN A 232 -3.16 23.81 -6.90
N GLN A 233 -2.04 23.35 -7.51
CA GLN A 233 -0.97 22.69 -6.77
C GLN A 233 -0.35 23.60 -5.69
N GLU A 234 -0.04 24.86 -6.03
CA GLU A 234 0.52 25.84 -5.09
C GLU A 234 -0.47 26.17 -3.97
N LYS A 235 -1.76 26.34 -4.29
CA LYS A 235 -2.82 26.52 -3.30
C LYS A 235 -2.94 25.33 -2.35
N ALA A 236 -2.96 24.11 -2.88
CA ALA A 236 -3.01 22.88 -2.08
C ALA A 236 -1.82 22.76 -1.13
N PHE A 237 -0.63 23.08 -1.61
CA PHE A 237 0.58 23.11 -0.78
C PHE A 237 0.46 24.12 0.35
N HIS A 238 -0.02 25.33 0.06
CA HIS A 238 -0.22 26.36 1.09
C HIS A 238 -1.28 25.94 2.12
N ALA A 239 -2.42 25.39 1.68
CA ALA A 239 -3.49 24.90 2.57
C ALA A 239 -2.98 23.82 3.53
N LEU A 240 -2.23 22.83 3.02
CA LEU A 240 -1.65 21.77 3.84
C LEU A 240 -0.56 22.28 4.79
N GLN A 241 0.24 23.27 4.38
CA GLN A 241 1.20 23.91 5.27
C GLN A 241 0.51 24.67 6.40
N GLU A 242 -0.54 25.43 6.09
CA GLU A 242 -1.31 26.18 7.08
C GLU A 242 -1.99 25.25 8.07
N LEU A 243 -2.62 24.16 7.59
CA LEU A 243 -3.19 23.12 8.46
C LEU A 243 -2.14 22.57 9.43
N ARG A 244 -0.93 22.28 8.95
CA ARG A 244 0.18 21.84 9.81
C ARG A 244 0.57 22.90 10.86
N HIS A 245 0.52 24.19 10.51
CA HIS A 245 0.77 25.27 11.45
C HIS A 245 -0.34 25.41 12.50
N GLN A 246 -1.59 25.24 12.10
CA GLN A 246 -2.76 25.22 12.98
C GLN A 246 -2.72 24.03 13.95
N HIS A 247 -2.37 22.83 13.49
CA HIS A 247 -2.17 21.66 14.36
C HIS A 247 -1.13 21.93 15.45
N LYS A 248 0.00 22.57 15.11
CA LYS A 248 1.03 22.94 16.10
C LYS A 248 0.53 23.94 17.14
N ARG A 249 -0.52 24.70 16.84
CA ARG A 249 -1.20 25.63 17.73
C ARG A 249 -2.37 25.00 18.49
N GLY A 250 -2.63 23.70 18.30
CA GLY A 250 -3.78 23.00 18.89
C GLY A 250 -5.12 23.34 18.23
N GLN A 251 -5.09 23.86 16.99
CA GLN A 251 -6.27 24.18 16.20
C GLN A 251 -6.50 23.10 15.12
N MET A 252 -7.76 22.84 14.78
CA MET A 252 -8.17 21.91 13.70
C MET A 252 -7.57 20.50 13.83
N THR A 253 -7.28 20.07 15.06
CA THR A 253 -6.62 18.79 15.35
C THR A 253 -7.46 17.56 15.01
N ASP A 254 -8.73 17.75 14.67
CA ASP A 254 -9.67 16.73 14.20
C ASP A 254 -9.55 16.47 12.68
N ILE A 255 -8.91 17.35 11.92
CA ILE A 255 -8.79 17.24 10.47
C ILE A 255 -7.51 16.50 10.09
N LEU A 256 -7.62 15.47 9.24
CA LEU A 256 -6.47 14.68 8.77
C LEU A 256 -5.57 14.15 9.91
N THR A 257 -6.16 13.93 11.08
CA THR A 257 -5.50 13.36 12.24
C THR A 257 -6.07 11.98 12.50
N TYR A 258 -5.20 10.99 12.58
CA TYR A 258 -5.58 9.60 12.78
C TYR A 258 -4.95 9.09 14.07
N PRO A 259 -5.73 8.43 14.95
CA PRO A 259 -5.21 7.85 16.18
C PRO A 259 -4.27 6.68 15.83
N GLY A 260 -3.05 6.69 16.35
CA GLY A 260 -2.01 5.69 16.09
C GLY A 260 -0.89 5.76 17.11
#